data_AF-A0A7H4MZG4-F1
#
_entry.id   AF-A0A7H4MZG4-F1
#
_cell.length_a   1.000
_cell.length_b   1.000
_cell.length_c   1.000
_cell.angle_alpha   90.00
_cell.angle_beta   90.00
_cell.angle_gamma   90.00
#
_symmetry.space_group_name_H-M   'P 1'
#
loop_
_entity.id
_entity.type
_entity.pdbx_description
1 polymer ?
#
loop_
_entity_poly.entity_id
_entity_poly.type
_entity_poly.pdbx_seq_one_letter_code
_entity_poly.pdbx_strand_id
1 'polypeptide(L)'
;MAFAWGAYLADKDWIGLIDAPLESEVGRPGSRAYDEGDYTLQVKWNNKQEPFYYQDGPYLNNTTSNAGFQAIAYYDNGDVAIARYKYGEGHVILSGPHPEADETWIDARVAGNTTAESKMKRILSYLGINKR
;
A
#
# COMPACT_ATOMS: atom_id res chain seq x y z
N MET A 1 7.33 -4.54 7.56
CA MET A 1 6.27 -4.40 6.54
C MET A 1 4.95 -4.55 7.27
N ALA A 2 4.00 -3.68 6.99
CA ALA A 2 2.68 -3.73 7.64
C ALA A 2 1.60 -3.42 6.59
N PHE A 3 0.45 -4.10 6.71
CA PHE A 3 -0.63 -4.12 5.72
C PHE A 3 -1.96 -3.73 6.36
N ALA A 4 -2.80 -2.98 5.64
CA ALA A 4 -4.14 -2.57 6.09
C ALA A 4 -4.12 -2.06 7.56
N TRP A 5 -4.68 -2.84 8.50
CA TRP A 5 -4.62 -2.58 9.94
C TRP A 5 -3.21 -2.38 10.50
N GLY A 6 -2.25 -3.18 10.05
CA GLY A 6 -0.85 -3.02 10.42
C GLY A 6 -0.25 -1.72 9.91
N ALA A 7 -0.74 -1.17 8.79
CA ALA A 7 -0.31 0.13 8.30
C ALA A 7 -0.79 1.25 9.23
N TYR A 8 -2.05 1.23 9.69
CA TYR A 8 -2.52 2.19 10.70
C TYR A 8 -1.71 2.12 12.01
N LEU A 9 -1.37 0.91 12.45
CA LEU A 9 -0.57 0.75 13.67
C LEU A 9 0.79 1.46 13.55
N ALA A 10 1.34 1.54 12.35
CA ALA A 10 2.63 2.19 12.08
C ALA A 10 2.61 3.71 12.29
N ASP A 11 1.44 4.34 12.41
CA ASP A 11 1.29 5.78 12.53
C ASP A 11 1.86 6.36 13.85
N LYS A 12 1.90 7.69 13.92
CA LYS A 12 2.44 8.43 15.08
C LYS A 12 1.66 8.25 16.38
N ASP A 13 0.39 7.88 16.29
CA ASP A 13 -0.54 7.77 17.42
C ASP A 13 -0.52 6.37 18.04
N TRP A 14 0.14 5.39 17.40
CA TRP A 14 0.30 4.02 17.87
C TRP A 14 1.78 3.63 18.10
N ILE A 15 2.39 2.84 17.22
CA ILE A 15 3.78 2.37 17.41
C ILE A 15 4.83 3.32 16.80
N GLY A 16 4.40 4.41 16.15
CA GLY A 16 5.28 5.52 15.78
C GLY A 16 6.36 5.18 14.76
N LEU A 17 6.10 4.24 13.85
CA LEU A 17 7.04 3.92 12.77
C LEU A 17 7.12 5.04 11.73
N ILE A 18 6.04 5.81 11.57
CA ILE A 18 6.01 7.03 10.77
C ILE A 18 5.47 8.18 11.62
N ASP A 19 6.04 9.37 11.42
CA ASP A 19 5.55 10.60 12.03
C ASP A 19 4.49 11.25 11.14
N ALA A 20 3.38 10.53 10.96
CA ALA A 20 2.24 10.94 10.16
C ALA A 20 0.99 10.19 10.65
N PRO A 21 -0.16 10.85 10.80
CA PRO A 21 -1.42 10.13 10.96
C PRO A 21 -1.81 9.50 9.62
N LEU A 22 -2.39 8.30 9.68
CA LEU A 22 -2.97 7.65 8.51
C LEU A 22 -4.49 7.70 8.60
N GLU A 23 -5.11 7.97 7.45
CA GLU A 23 -6.55 8.04 7.28
C GLU A 23 -6.98 6.99 6.26
N SER A 24 -8.23 6.53 6.37
CA SER A 24 -8.76 5.51 5.46
C SER A 24 -8.88 6.03 4.03
N GLU A 25 -8.60 5.13 3.08
CA GLU A 25 -8.89 5.37 1.66
C GLU A 25 -10.40 5.29 1.37
N VAL A 26 -11.18 4.67 2.26
CA VAL A 26 -12.64 4.57 2.13
C VAL A 26 -13.27 5.96 2.05
N GLY A 27 -14.09 6.18 1.02
CA GLY A 27 -14.86 7.42 0.86
C GLY A 27 -14.02 8.65 0.46
N ARG A 28 -12.73 8.47 0.18
CA ARG A 28 -11.87 9.54 -0.37
C ARG A 28 -12.42 10.06 -1.70
N PRO A 29 -12.27 11.37 -2.01
CA PRO A 29 -12.71 11.91 -3.29
C PRO A 29 -12.11 11.15 -4.48
N GLY A 30 -12.97 10.60 -5.34
CA GLY A 30 -12.56 9.81 -6.50
C GLY A 30 -12.15 8.37 -6.20
N SER A 31 -12.19 7.93 -4.95
CA SER A 31 -11.89 6.56 -4.57
C SER A 31 -12.89 5.56 -5.16
N ARG A 32 -12.41 4.34 -5.33
CA ARG A 32 -13.20 3.17 -5.74
C ARG A 32 -13.60 2.29 -4.55
N ALA A 33 -13.08 2.58 -3.35
CA ALA A 33 -13.53 1.98 -2.10
C ALA A 33 -14.59 2.88 -1.47
N TYR A 34 -15.85 2.43 -1.47
CA TYR A 34 -16.98 3.23 -1.00
C TYR A 34 -17.34 2.98 0.46
N ASP A 35 -16.93 1.84 0.99
CA ASP A 35 -17.11 1.40 2.37
C ASP A 35 -15.95 0.47 2.79
N GLU A 36 -16.02 -0.06 4.00
CA GLU A 36 -15.04 -1.00 4.59
C GLU A 36 -15.17 -2.44 4.04
N GLY A 37 -15.96 -2.64 2.97
CA GLY A 37 -16.16 -3.94 2.35
C GLY A 37 -14.95 -4.42 1.54
N ASP A 38 -15.17 -5.54 0.85
CA ASP A 38 -14.14 -6.20 0.06
C ASP A 38 -14.13 -5.65 -1.37
N TYR A 39 -12.97 -5.12 -1.79
CA TYR A 39 -12.78 -4.57 -3.12
C TYR A 39 -11.60 -5.21 -3.84
N THR A 40 -11.69 -5.25 -5.16
CA THR A 40 -10.52 -5.37 -6.04
C THR A 40 -10.26 -4.02 -6.67
N LEU A 41 -9.18 -3.37 -6.26
CA LEU A 41 -8.77 -2.06 -6.76
C LEU A 41 -7.65 -2.22 -7.80
N GLN A 42 -7.71 -1.43 -8.87
CA GLN A 42 -6.56 -1.25 -9.75
C GLN A 42 -5.60 -0.25 -9.11
N VAL A 43 -4.36 -0.70 -8.90
CA VAL A 43 -3.30 0.10 -8.30
C VAL A 43 -2.24 0.34 -9.36
N LYS A 44 -1.94 1.61 -9.59
CA LYS A 44 -0.92 2.04 -10.55
C LYS A 44 0.46 1.88 -9.93
N TRP A 45 1.23 0.93 -10.44
CA TRP A 45 2.59 0.63 -9.98
C TRP A 45 3.58 0.57 -11.15
N ASN A 46 4.54 1.50 -11.20
CA ASN A 46 5.51 1.66 -12.30
C ASN A 46 4.82 1.79 -13.67
N ASN A 47 3.78 2.62 -13.76
CA ASN A 47 2.96 2.84 -14.97
C ASN A 47 2.19 1.60 -15.47
N LYS A 48 2.08 0.54 -14.66
CA LYS A 48 1.19 -0.60 -14.91
C LYS A 48 0.06 -0.59 -13.91
N GLN A 49 -1.15 -0.92 -14.36
CA GLN A 49 -2.27 -1.20 -13.48
C GLN A 49 -2.17 -2.65 -13.02
N GLU A 50 -2.25 -2.86 -11.71
CA GLU A 50 -2.16 -4.17 -11.07
C GLU A 50 -3.35 -4.33 -10.12
N PRO A 51 -4.07 -5.46 -10.15
CA PRO A 51 -5.21 -5.67 -9.26
C PRO A 51 -4.71 -6.02 -7.86
N PHE A 52 -5.33 -5.40 -6.86
CA PHE A 52 -5.08 -5.66 -5.45
C PHE A 52 -6.38 -5.89 -4.71
N TYR A 53 -6.33 -6.81 -3.74
CA TYR A 53 -7.40 -6.91 -2.74
C TYR A 53 -7.27 -5.74 -1.78
N TYR A 54 -8.42 -5.17 -1.42
CA TYR A 54 -8.53 -4.04 -0.52
C TYR A 54 -9.68 -4.29 0.45
N GLN A 55 -9.39 -4.11 1.74
CA GLN A 55 -10.37 -4.10 2.82
C GLN A 55 -9.90 -3.04 3.84
N ASP A 56 -10.54 -1.87 3.80
CA ASP A 56 -10.28 -0.74 4.70
C ASP A 56 -8.79 -0.35 4.90
N GLY A 57 -8.02 -0.31 3.82
CA GLY A 57 -6.63 0.13 3.85
C GLY A 57 -6.50 1.67 3.90
N PRO A 58 -5.43 2.22 4.53
CA PRO A 58 -5.18 3.65 4.48
C PRO A 58 -4.72 4.13 3.10
N TYR A 59 -4.80 5.44 2.90
CA TYR A 59 -3.89 6.11 1.96
C TYR A 59 -2.67 6.65 2.70
N LEU A 60 -1.56 6.69 1.98
CA LEU A 60 -0.26 7.07 2.52
C LEU A 60 0.06 8.50 2.09
N ASN A 61 0.68 9.25 2.98
CA ASN A 61 1.01 10.63 2.74
C ASN A 61 2.44 10.94 3.19
N ASN A 62 2.95 12.08 2.71
CA ASN A 62 4.25 12.63 3.03
C ASN A 62 4.07 13.92 3.85
N THR A 63 3.39 13.81 4.99
CA THR A 63 3.06 14.98 5.83
C THR A 63 4.29 15.54 6.57
N THR A 64 5.31 14.72 6.79
CA THR A 64 6.62 15.17 7.28
C THR A 64 7.61 15.17 6.12
N SER A 65 8.35 16.27 5.92
CA SER A 65 9.43 16.44 4.92
C SER A 65 10.61 15.49 5.18
N ASN A 66 10.33 14.20 5.23
CA ASN A 66 11.24 13.17 5.67
C ASN A 66 12.00 12.69 4.45
N ALA A 67 13.34 12.79 4.49
CA ALA A 67 14.23 12.48 3.37
C ALA A 67 14.19 11.01 2.89
N GLY A 68 13.30 10.19 3.45
CA GLY A 68 13.11 8.78 3.12
C GLY A 68 11.72 8.40 2.62
N PHE A 69 10.82 9.36 2.38
CA PHE A 69 9.54 9.08 1.74
C PHE A 69 9.74 8.75 0.26
N GLN A 70 9.18 7.63 -0.17
CA GLN A 70 9.09 7.25 -1.58
C GLN A 70 7.72 6.62 -1.84
N ALA A 71 6.88 7.32 -2.61
CA ALA A 71 5.67 6.73 -3.15
C ALA A 71 6.03 5.63 -4.18
N ILE A 72 5.46 4.44 -3.99
CA ILE A 72 5.75 3.24 -4.78
C ILE A 72 4.59 2.96 -5.75
N ALA A 73 3.35 3.05 -5.26
CA ALA A 73 2.15 2.75 -6.01
C ALA A 73 1.00 3.66 -5.59
N TYR A 74 0.03 3.85 -6.49
CA TYR A 74 -1.05 4.83 -6.35
C TYR A 74 -2.41 4.18 -6.61
N TYR A 75 -3.42 4.59 -5.85
CA TYR A 75 -4.82 4.34 -6.20
C TYR A 75 -5.23 5.17 -7.42
N ASP A 76 -6.37 4.83 -8.04
CA ASP A 76 -6.86 5.52 -9.25
C ASP A 76 -7.19 7.01 -9.02
N ASN A 77 -7.53 7.40 -7.80
CA ASN A 77 -7.75 8.80 -7.41
C ASN A 77 -6.45 9.60 -7.24
N GLY A 78 -5.28 8.95 -7.35
CA GLY A 78 -3.97 9.56 -7.18
C GLY A 78 -3.41 9.51 -5.76
N ASP A 79 -4.19 9.03 -4.79
CA ASP A 79 -3.71 8.81 -3.43
C ASP A 79 -2.65 7.68 -3.40
N VAL A 80 -1.68 7.77 -2.49
CA VAL A 80 -0.56 6.81 -2.46
C VAL A 80 -1.01 5.54 -1.76
N ALA A 81 -1.01 4.42 -2.49
CA ALA A 81 -1.41 3.11 -1.97
C ALA A 81 -0.27 2.39 -1.23
N ILE A 82 0.96 2.54 -1.73
CA ILE A 82 2.15 1.88 -1.16
C ILE A 82 3.27 2.90 -1.11
N ALA A 83 3.93 3.01 0.04
CA ALA A 83 5.03 3.93 0.24
C ALA A 83 6.11 3.35 1.15
N ARG A 84 7.34 3.79 0.90
CA ARG A 84 8.49 3.56 1.77
C ARG A 84 8.75 4.79 2.62
N TYR A 85 9.14 4.55 3.86
CA TYR A 85 9.54 5.54 4.85
C TYR A 85 10.89 5.17 5.45
N LYS A 86 11.61 6.16 5.98
CA LYS A 86 12.80 5.94 6.80
C LYS A 86 12.39 5.85 8.27
N TYR A 87 12.92 4.86 8.99
CA TYR A 87 12.73 4.69 10.43
C TYR A 87 14.08 4.33 11.07
N GLY A 88 14.63 5.23 11.87
CA GLY A 88 16.02 5.15 12.32
C GLY A 88 16.99 5.04 11.15
N GLU A 89 17.89 4.05 11.18
CA GLU A 89 18.82 3.72 10.07
C GLU A 89 18.19 2.82 9.00
N GLY A 90 16.95 2.34 9.23
CA GLY A 90 16.26 1.39 8.37
C GLY A 90 15.16 2.02 7.52
N HIS A 91 14.47 1.15 6.78
CA HIS A 91 13.32 1.52 5.97
C HIS A 91 12.12 0.62 6.30
N VAL A 92 10.94 1.22 6.28
CA VAL A 92 9.67 0.54 6.42
C VAL A 92 8.88 0.75 5.14
N ILE A 93 8.18 -0.28 4.68
CA ILE A 93 7.17 -0.16 3.63
C ILE A 93 5.82 -0.43 4.26
N LEU A 94 4.89 0.48 3.97
CA LEU A 94 3.49 0.39 4.30
C LEU A 94 2.70 0.22 3.02
N SER A 95 1.63 -0.56 3.10
CA SER A 95 0.69 -0.78 2.01
C SER A 95 -0.72 -0.65 2.57
N GLY A 96 -1.51 0.20 1.95
CA GLY A 96 -2.94 0.26 2.16
C GLY A 96 -3.63 -1.03 1.69
N PRO A 97 -3.50 -1.43 0.42
CA PRO A 97 -4.06 -2.69 -0.06
C PRO A 97 -3.24 -3.90 0.41
N HIS A 98 -3.75 -5.11 0.17
CA HIS A 98 -3.13 -6.38 0.55
C HIS A 98 -2.29 -7.00 -0.60
N PRO A 99 -0.98 -6.71 -0.72
CA PRO A 99 -0.10 -7.36 -1.70
C PRO A 99 0.07 -8.87 -1.46
N GLU A 100 -0.18 -9.33 -0.25
CA GLU A 100 -0.09 -10.72 0.19
C GLU A 100 -1.31 -11.56 -0.20
N ALA A 101 -2.43 -10.91 -0.53
CA ALA A 101 -3.64 -11.59 -0.98
C ALA A 101 -3.38 -12.27 -2.33
N ASP A 102 -3.62 -13.57 -2.36
CA ASP A 102 -3.48 -14.38 -3.57
C ASP A 102 -4.63 -14.14 -4.55
N GLU A 103 -4.56 -14.79 -5.70
CA GLU A 103 -5.49 -14.60 -6.81
C GLU A 103 -6.91 -15.04 -6.46
N THR A 104 -7.11 -15.86 -5.42
CA THR A 104 -8.43 -16.32 -5.00
C THR A 104 -9.24 -15.23 -4.28
N TRP A 105 -8.58 -14.14 -3.86
CA TRP A 105 -9.20 -12.99 -3.19
C TRP A 105 -9.54 -11.87 -4.18
N ILE A 106 -9.04 -11.98 -5.42
CA ILE A 106 -9.18 -10.97 -6.47
C ILE A 106 -10.39 -11.30 -7.35
N ASP A 107 -11.20 -10.30 -7.69
CA ASP A 107 -12.25 -10.47 -8.69
C ASP A 107 -11.62 -10.84 -10.04
N ALA A 108 -11.88 -12.07 -10.48
CA ALA A 108 -11.36 -12.63 -11.73
C ALA A 108 -11.75 -11.84 -12.99
N ARG A 109 -12.73 -10.93 -12.90
CA ARG A 109 -13.10 -10.01 -14.00
C ARG A 109 -12.13 -8.83 -14.15
N VAL A 110 -11.33 -8.52 -13.13
CA VAL A 110 -10.37 -7.42 -13.17
C VAL A 110 -9.11 -7.89 -13.89
N ALA A 111 -8.75 -7.18 -14.95
CA ALA A 111 -7.59 -7.53 -15.76
C ALA A 111 -6.26 -7.33 -15.00
N GLY A 112 -5.35 -8.27 -15.16
CA GLY A 112 -4.05 -8.33 -14.51
C GLY A 112 -3.85 -9.70 -13.86
N ASN A 113 -2.63 -10.23 -13.85
CA ASN A 113 -2.36 -11.54 -13.28
C ASN A 113 -0.97 -11.58 -12.63
N THR A 114 -0.81 -10.75 -11.60
CA THR A 114 0.43 -10.70 -10.84
C THR A 114 0.19 -11.38 -9.51
N THR A 115 0.93 -12.45 -9.28
CA THR A 115 0.79 -13.27 -8.09
C THR A 115 1.17 -12.51 -6.83
N ALA A 116 0.63 -12.92 -5.67
CA ALA A 116 1.03 -12.39 -4.37
C ALA A 116 2.55 -12.47 -4.19
N GLU A 117 3.17 -13.59 -4.59
CA GLU A 117 4.63 -13.76 -4.54
C GLU A 117 5.36 -12.72 -5.40
N SER A 118 4.89 -12.48 -6.63
CA SER A 118 5.51 -11.51 -7.54
C SER A 118 5.38 -10.07 -7.02
N LYS A 119 4.20 -9.70 -6.49
CA LYS A 119 3.97 -8.42 -5.80
C LYS A 119 4.95 -8.27 -4.65
N MET A 120 4.98 -9.25 -3.74
CA MET A 120 5.84 -9.23 -2.56
C MET A 120 7.32 -9.15 -2.91
N LYS A 121 7.81 -9.89 -3.91
CA LYS A 121 9.19 -9.76 -4.42
C LYS A 121 9.49 -8.34 -4.90
N ARG A 122 8.58 -7.72 -5.66
CA ARG A 122 8.73 -6.32 -6.09
C ARG A 122 8.77 -5.38 -4.88
N ILE A 123 7.89 -5.53 -3.88
CA ILE A 123 7.92 -4.68 -2.69
C ILE A 123 9.26 -4.82 -1.94
N LEU A 124 9.73 -6.05 -1.72
CA LEU A 124 10.99 -6.30 -1.01
C LEU A 124 12.21 -5.70 -1.71
N SER A 125 12.19 -5.57 -3.04
CA SER A 125 13.25 -4.91 -3.79
C SER A 125 13.42 -3.43 -3.41
N TYR A 126 12.36 -2.74 -2.96
CA TYR A 126 12.42 -1.35 -2.49
C TYR A 126 13.10 -1.21 -1.11
N LEU A 127 13.30 -2.33 -0.39
CA LEU A 127 14.11 -2.37 0.83
C LEU A 127 15.59 -2.70 0.53
N GLY A 128 15.96 -2.87 -0.75
CA GLY A 128 17.29 -3.37 -1.13
C GLY A 128 17.50 -4.85 -0.80
N ILE A 129 16.43 -5.58 -0.48
CA ILE A 129 16.47 -7.02 -0.21
C ILE A 129 16.35 -7.75 -1.54
N ASN A 130 17.49 -7.96 -2.20
CA ASN A 130 17.56 -8.87 -3.34
C ASN A 130 17.75 -10.30 -2.79
N LYS A 131 16.78 -11.18 -3.00
CA LYS A 131 17.01 -12.62 -2.80
C LYS A 131 18.17 -13.03 -3.72
N ARG A 132 19.26 -13.49 -3.12
CA ARG A 132 20.29 -14.26 -3.82
C ARG A 132 19.74 -15.64 -4.16
#